data_AF-A0A2V8D2L5-F1
#
_entry.id   AF-A0A2V8D2L5-F1
#
_cell.length_a   1.000
_cell.length_b   1.000
_cell.length_c   1.000
_cell.angle_alpha   90.00
_cell.angle_beta   90.00
_cell.angle_gamma   90.00
#
_symmetry.space_group_name_H-M   'P 1'
#
loop_
_entity.id
_entity.type
_entity.pdbx_description
1 polymer ?
#
loop_
_entity_poly.entity_id
_entity_poly.type
_entity_poly.pdbx_seq_one_letter_code
_entity_poly.pdbx_strand_id
1 'polypeptide(L)'
;MPFEPDTSAWSGEGTFTQLLIDRLSGIAGVRLVRVEDAPATRSDADYNFISNELFVAFATTDRQERFKRFGWLPGRRTLTEKAMTLAGLEVLLTAMADVGAPDYGDEGMLQYLRSERIVPPYQTRGYKLVELVRIYEAGTQRRS
;
A
#
# COMPACT_ATOMS: atom_id res chain seq x y z
N MET A 1 -11.73 6.33 -14.42
CA MET A 1 -12.10 4.91 -14.27
C MET A 1 -12.17 4.61 -12.79
N PRO A 2 -13.10 3.75 -12.35
CA PRO A 2 -13.19 3.37 -10.94
C PRO A 2 -11.91 2.66 -10.49
N PHE A 3 -11.59 2.81 -9.20
CA PHE A 3 -10.59 2.01 -8.51
C PHE A 3 -11.03 0.54 -8.53
N GLU A 4 -10.12 -0.37 -8.83
CA GLU A 4 -10.37 -1.81 -8.83
C GLU A 4 -9.19 -2.51 -8.15
N PRO A 5 -9.43 -3.19 -7.01
CA PRO A 5 -8.38 -3.96 -6.35
C PRO A 5 -8.17 -5.30 -7.09
N ASP A 6 -6.92 -5.64 -7.38
CA ASP A 6 -6.52 -6.98 -7.83
C ASP A 6 -6.12 -7.80 -6.60
N THR A 7 -7.01 -8.68 -6.16
CA THR A 7 -6.81 -9.57 -5.01
C THR A 7 -6.62 -11.02 -5.43
N SER A 8 -6.34 -11.29 -6.71
CA SER A 8 -6.30 -12.66 -7.26
C SER A 8 -5.20 -13.54 -6.65
N ALA A 9 -4.14 -12.92 -6.12
CA ALA A 9 -3.00 -13.57 -5.48
C ALA A 9 -2.97 -13.39 -3.95
N TRP A 10 -4.09 -12.98 -3.36
CA TRP A 10 -4.24 -12.81 -1.92
C TRP A 10 -5.21 -13.86 -1.37
N SER A 11 -4.81 -14.51 -0.29
CA SER A 11 -5.57 -15.53 0.44
C SER A 11 -6.87 -14.99 1.07
N GLY A 12 -6.97 -13.68 1.23
CA GLY A 12 -8.03 -13.03 2.01
C GLY A 12 -7.71 -12.95 3.51
N GLU A 13 -6.51 -13.35 3.92
CA GLU A 13 -6.08 -13.27 5.32
C GLU A 13 -5.49 -11.90 5.67
N GLY A 14 -5.82 -11.39 6.85
CA GLY A 14 -5.30 -10.13 7.40
C GLY A 14 -6.36 -9.04 7.50
N THR A 15 -6.78 -8.74 8.73
CA THR A 15 -7.78 -7.69 9.00
C THR A 15 -7.22 -6.32 8.65
N PHE A 16 -5.93 -6.07 8.95
CA PHE A 16 -5.30 -4.80 8.65
C PHE A 16 -5.07 -4.62 7.14
N THR A 17 -4.79 -5.71 6.43
CA THR A 17 -4.68 -5.73 4.96
C THR A 17 -5.99 -5.32 4.31
N GLN A 18 -7.12 -5.91 4.73
CA GLN A 18 -8.44 -5.51 4.24
C GLN A 18 -8.71 -4.03 4.50
N LEU A 19 -8.41 -3.54 5.72
CA LEU A 19 -8.57 -2.12 6.07
C LEU A 19 -7.76 -1.21 5.15
N LEU A 20 -6.52 -1.57 4.84
CA LEU A 20 -5.67 -0.81 3.92
C LEU A 20 -6.25 -0.79 2.50
N ILE A 21 -6.76 -1.92 1.98
CA ILE A 21 -7.43 -1.96 0.67
C ILE A 21 -8.61 -0.98 0.65
N ASP A 22 -9.45 -1.02 1.67
CA ASP A 22 -10.64 -0.17 1.79
C ASP A 22 -10.24 1.32 1.82
N ARG A 23 -9.20 1.68 2.60
CA ARG A 23 -8.72 3.06 2.69
C ARG A 23 -8.05 3.54 1.41
N LEU A 24 -7.23 2.71 0.77
CA LEU A 24 -6.58 3.03 -0.49
C LEU A 24 -7.58 3.25 -1.62
N SER A 25 -8.71 2.52 -1.61
CA SER A 25 -9.80 2.71 -2.58
C SER A 25 -10.44 4.10 -2.54
N GLY A 26 -10.39 4.75 -1.38
CA GLY A 26 -10.92 6.11 -1.16
C GLY A 26 -9.95 7.23 -1.51
N ILE A 27 -8.68 6.93 -1.80
CA ILE A 27 -7.67 7.95 -2.10
C ILE A 27 -7.69 8.26 -3.60
N ALA A 28 -8.12 9.46 -3.97
CA ALA A 28 -8.23 9.88 -5.39
C ALA A 28 -6.91 9.79 -6.18
N GLY A 29 -5.77 9.87 -5.51
CA GLY A 29 -4.45 9.72 -6.13
C GLY A 29 -4.03 8.27 -6.40
N VAL A 30 -4.76 7.28 -5.89
CA VAL A 30 -4.49 5.85 -6.11
C VAL A 30 -5.42 5.32 -7.20
N ARG A 31 -4.82 4.74 -8.24
CA ARG A 31 -5.52 4.23 -9.43
C ARG A 31 -5.88 2.76 -9.32
N LEU A 32 -4.99 1.96 -8.72
CA LEU A 32 -5.08 0.51 -8.58
C LEU A 32 -4.26 0.06 -7.37
N VAL A 33 -4.72 -1.01 -6.73
CA VAL A 33 -3.99 -1.76 -5.70
C VAL A 33 -4.00 -3.22 -6.09
N ARG A 34 -2.82 -3.86 -6.12
CA ARG A 34 -2.70 -5.32 -6.22
C ARG A 34 -2.21 -5.88 -4.91
N VAL A 35 -2.81 -6.96 -4.45
CA VAL A 35 -2.52 -7.59 -3.15
C VAL A 35 -2.02 -9.01 -3.39
N GLU A 36 -0.93 -9.36 -2.73
CA GLU A 36 -0.28 -10.66 -2.86
C GLU A 36 0.11 -11.19 -1.48
N ASP A 37 -0.12 -12.48 -1.22
CA ASP A 37 0.46 -13.15 -0.05
C ASP A 37 1.98 -13.21 -0.21
N ALA A 38 2.71 -12.80 0.83
CA ALA A 38 4.16 -12.94 0.84
C ALA A 38 4.55 -14.39 1.19
N PRO A 39 5.69 -14.90 0.68
CA PRO A 39 6.16 -16.26 0.96
C PRO A 39 6.42 -16.55 2.44
N ALA A 40 6.54 -15.52 3.27
CA ALA A 40 6.87 -15.62 4.68
C ALA A 40 5.67 -15.95 5.59
N THR A 41 4.44 -16.01 5.06
CA THR A 41 3.26 -16.40 5.85
C THR A 41 3.46 -17.78 6.48
N ARG A 42 3.35 -17.85 7.81
CA ARG A 42 3.63 -19.05 8.60
C ARG A 42 2.66 -19.16 9.76
N SER A 43 1.99 -20.31 9.85
CA SER A 43 1.17 -20.68 11.00
C SER A 43 1.94 -21.68 11.86
N ASP A 44 2.07 -21.39 13.15
CA ASP A 44 2.74 -22.23 14.14
C ASP A 44 1.80 -22.45 15.35
N ALA A 45 2.15 -23.36 16.26
CA ALA A 45 1.28 -23.77 17.36
C ALA A 45 0.90 -22.62 18.31
N ASP A 46 1.77 -21.62 18.44
CA ASP A 46 1.62 -20.51 19.39
C ASP A 46 1.46 -19.12 18.72
N TYR A 47 1.71 -19.02 17.41
CA TYR A 47 1.56 -17.77 16.67
C TYR A 47 1.18 -17.99 15.20
N ASN A 48 0.40 -17.06 14.66
CA ASN A 48 0.14 -16.94 13.23
C ASN A 48 0.82 -15.69 12.72
N PHE A 49 1.68 -15.83 11.71
CA PHE A 49 2.34 -14.73 11.03
C PHE A 49 1.77 -14.62 9.62
N ILE A 50 1.02 -13.55 9.38
CA ILE A 50 0.49 -13.19 8.08
C ILE A 50 1.42 -12.13 7.50
N SER A 51 1.89 -12.33 6.27
CA SER A 51 2.67 -11.33 5.57
C SER A 51 2.05 -11.06 4.20
N ASN A 52 1.63 -9.82 3.97
CA ASN A 52 0.99 -9.40 2.72
C ASN A 52 1.77 -8.25 2.07
N GLU A 53 1.77 -8.22 0.74
CA GLU A 53 2.37 -7.15 -0.05
C GLU A 53 1.29 -6.45 -0.90
N LEU A 54 1.26 -5.12 -0.83
CA LEU A 54 0.37 -4.26 -1.60
C LEU A 54 1.20 -3.48 -2.61
N PHE A 55 0.81 -3.54 -3.87
CA PHE A 55 1.41 -2.78 -4.96
C PHE A 55 0.43 -1.71 -5.40
N VAL A 56 0.78 -0.45 -5.18
CA VAL A 56 -0.08 0.71 -5.48
C VAL A 56 0.35 1.37 -6.78
N ALA A 57 -0.57 1.58 -7.70
CA ALA A 57 -0.35 2.41 -8.88
C ALA A 57 -1.02 3.77 -8.66
N PHE A 58 -0.27 4.85 -8.83
CA PHE A 58 -0.81 6.19 -8.70
C PHE A 58 -1.48 6.65 -10.00
N ALA A 59 -2.53 7.47 -9.87
CA ALA A 59 -3.13 8.16 -11.02
C ALA A 59 -2.11 9.09 -11.69
N THR A 60 -2.31 9.42 -12.96
CA THR A 60 -1.49 10.42 -13.65
C THR A 60 -2.29 11.68 -13.90
N THR A 61 -1.60 12.82 -13.86
CA THR A 61 -2.16 14.14 -14.18
C THR A 61 -1.33 14.76 -15.30
N ASP A 62 -2.03 15.35 -16.27
CA ASP A 62 -1.41 16.07 -17.36
C ASP A 62 -1.18 17.53 -16.96
N ARG A 63 0.08 17.92 -16.82
CA ARG A 63 0.50 19.30 -16.60
C ARG A 63 0.95 19.92 -17.90
N GLN A 64 0.31 21.03 -18.31
CA GLN A 64 0.78 21.80 -19.45
C GLN A 64 1.92 22.72 -19.02
N GLU A 65 3.10 22.47 -19.56
CA GLU A 65 4.27 23.31 -19.35
C GLU A 65 4.53 24.16 -20.58
N ARG A 66 4.76 25.46 -20.35
CA ARG A 66 5.24 26.36 -21.39
C ARG A 66 6.76 26.26 -21.41
N PHE A 67 7.31 25.78 -22.50
CA PHE A 67 8.76 25.74 -22.71
C PHE A 67 9.13 26.65 -23.88
N LYS A 68 10.37 27.14 -23.92
CA LYS A 68 10.86 27.88 -25.08
C LYS A 68 11.65 26.94 -25.99
N ARG A 69 11.15 26.71 -27.21
CA ARG A 69 11.93 26.07 -28.28
C ARG A 69 12.93 27.11 -28.79
N PHE A 70 14.21 26.73 -28.95
CA PHE A 70 15.28 27.65 -29.37
C PHE A 70 15.46 28.92 -28.50
N GLY A 71 15.03 28.92 -27.23
CA GLY A 71 15.21 30.05 -26.31
C GLY A 71 14.23 31.24 -26.48
N TRP A 72 13.42 31.27 -27.55
CA TRP A 72 12.47 32.36 -27.81
C TRP A 72 11.10 31.93 -28.38
N LEU A 73 10.97 30.77 -29.04
CA LEU A 73 9.67 30.31 -29.57
C LEU A 73 8.84 29.65 -28.45
N PRO A 74 7.68 30.20 -28.06
CA PRO A 74 6.85 29.59 -27.03
C PRO A 74 6.23 28.29 -27.54
N GLY A 75 6.55 27.18 -26.89
CA GLY A 75 5.95 25.87 -27.08
C GLY A 75 5.09 25.49 -25.87
N ARG A 76 4.06 24.69 -26.12
CA ARG A 76 3.33 23.97 -25.06
C ARG A 76 3.70 22.51 -25.14
N ARG A 77 4.04 21.91 -24.01
CA ARG A 77 4.23 20.46 -23.88
C ARG A 77 3.33 19.96 -22.76
N THR A 78 2.61 18.88 -23.02
CA THR A 78 1.90 18.15 -21.97
C THR A 78 2.91 17.20 -21.31
N LEU A 79 3.08 17.30 -20.00
CA LEU A 79 3.86 16.39 -19.17
C LEU A 79 2.87 15.57 -18.34
N THR A 80 2.91 14.25 -18.53
CA THR A 80 2.13 13.32 -17.71
C THR A 80 2.97 12.97 -16.48
N GLU A 81 2.53 13.44 -15.31
CA GLU A 81 3.19 13.21 -14.02
C GLU A 81 2.29 12.38 -13.11
N LYS A 82 2.87 11.65 -12.14
CA LYS A 82 2.07 10.95 -11.14
C LYS A 82 1.36 11.96 -10.25
N ALA A 83 0.10 11.69 -9.92
CA ALA A 83 -0.73 12.53 -9.07
C ALA A 83 -0.22 12.57 -7.62
N MET A 84 0.54 11.56 -7.20
CA MET A 84 1.18 11.51 -5.89
C MET A 84 2.40 10.57 -5.89
N THR A 85 3.10 10.55 -4.76
CA THR A 85 4.26 9.68 -4.48
C THR A 85 3.96 8.78 -3.28
N LEU A 86 4.84 7.80 -3.02
CA LEU A 86 4.75 6.94 -1.83
C LEU A 86 4.86 7.75 -0.52
N ALA A 87 5.75 8.74 -0.46
CA ALA A 87 5.82 9.66 0.68
C ALA A 87 4.53 10.48 0.85
N GLY A 88 3.90 10.91 -0.26
CA GLY A 88 2.58 11.56 -0.21
C GLY A 88 1.50 10.63 0.32
N LEU A 89 1.56 9.33 -0.04
CA LEU A 89 0.64 8.31 0.47
C LEU A 89 0.86 8.08 1.98
N GLU A 90 2.11 8.01 2.43
CA GLU A 90 2.45 7.88 3.85
C GLU A 90 1.81 8.98 4.70
N VAL A 91 1.90 10.24 4.26
CA VAL A 91 1.28 11.37 4.96
C VAL A 91 -0.23 11.20 5.08
N LEU A 92 -0.89 10.76 4.01
CA LEU A 92 -2.33 10.52 4.03
C LEU A 92 -2.71 9.37 4.96
N LEU A 93 -2.03 8.24 4.90
CA LEU A 93 -2.28 7.08 5.75
C LEU A 93 -2.02 7.40 7.23
N THR A 94 -0.96 8.16 7.51
CA THR A 94 -0.63 8.62 8.87
C THR A 94 -1.74 9.47 9.49
N ALA A 95 -2.41 10.28 8.68
CA ALA A 95 -3.51 11.13 9.12
C ALA A 95 -4.82 10.34 9.38
N MET A 96 -4.93 9.09 8.91
CA MET A 96 -6.10 8.25 9.14
C MET A 96 -5.99 7.56 10.50
N ALA A 97 -6.96 7.82 11.37
CA ALA A 97 -6.96 7.36 12.75
C ALA A 97 -6.92 5.83 12.91
N ASP A 98 -7.41 5.09 11.92
CA ASP A 98 -7.48 3.64 11.91
C ASP A 98 -6.31 2.96 11.18
N VAL A 99 -5.44 3.72 10.49
CA VAL A 99 -4.22 3.22 9.87
C VAL A 99 -2.99 3.65 10.66
N GLY A 100 -2.83 4.97 10.83
CA GLY A 100 -1.70 5.59 11.51
C GLY A 100 -0.40 5.53 10.71
N ALA A 101 0.71 5.92 11.37
CA ALA A 101 2.03 5.92 10.75
C ALA A 101 2.53 4.48 10.48
N PRO A 102 3.32 4.26 9.41
CA PRO A 102 4.03 3.01 9.21
C PRO A 102 5.13 2.83 10.26
N ASP A 103 5.45 1.57 10.55
CA ASP A 103 6.56 1.20 11.44
C ASP A 103 7.93 1.39 10.76
N TYR A 104 7.95 1.39 9.42
CA TYR A 104 9.11 1.77 8.60
C TYR A 104 8.65 2.37 7.27
N GLY A 105 9.37 3.36 6.75
CA GLY A 105 9.08 3.96 5.45
C GLY A 105 10.35 4.50 4.79
N ASP A 106 10.46 4.26 3.48
CA ASP A 106 11.45 4.88 2.60
C ASP A 106 10.82 5.26 1.25
N GLU A 107 11.63 5.72 0.29
CA GLU A 107 11.13 6.13 -1.03
C GLU A 107 10.48 4.98 -1.84
N GLY A 108 10.81 3.72 -1.53
CA GLY A 108 10.37 2.54 -2.27
C GLY A 108 9.36 1.66 -1.53
N MET A 109 9.24 1.76 -0.21
CA MET A 109 8.41 0.87 0.59
C MET A 109 7.92 1.51 1.90
N LEU A 110 6.67 1.22 2.26
CA LEU A 110 6.12 1.45 3.60
C LEU A 110 5.81 0.10 4.26
N GLN A 111 6.09 -0.05 5.54
CA GLN A 111 5.86 -1.28 6.30
C GLN A 111 5.03 -1.01 7.54
N TYR A 112 4.07 -1.89 7.78
CA TYR A 112 3.28 -1.94 8.99
C TYR A 112 3.43 -3.30 9.64
N LEU A 113 3.62 -3.30 10.95
CA LEU A 113 3.65 -4.48 11.79
C LEU A 113 2.58 -4.32 12.87
N ARG A 114 1.51 -5.11 12.75
CA ARG A 114 0.44 -5.17 13.74
C ARG A 114 0.52 -6.48 14.50
N SER A 115 0.28 -6.43 15.80
CA SER A 115 0.23 -7.64 16.61
C SER A 115 -0.97 -7.63 17.52
N GLU A 116 -1.69 -8.75 17.55
CA GLU A 116 -2.88 -8.95 18.34
C GLU A 116 -2.77 -10.29 19.06
N ARG A 117 -3.39 -10.40 20.23
CA ARG A 117 -3.52 -11.68 20.95
C ARG A 117 -4.95 -12.17 20.83
N ILE A 118 -5.13 -13.28 20.12
CA ILE A 118 -6.45 -13.87 19.89
C ILE A 118 -6.67 -14.99 20.90
N VAL A 119 -7.72 -14.90 21.70
CA VAL A 119 -8.13 -15.93 22.67
C VAL A 119 -9.48 -16.50 22.23
N PRO A 120 -9.53 -17.71 21.64
CA PRO A 120 -10.79 -18.35 21.26
C PRO A 120 -11.70 -18.59 22.49
N PRO A 121 -13.04 -18.54 22.33
CA PRO A 121 -13.98 -18.62 23.47
C PRO A 121 -13.86 -19.88 24.34
N TYR A 122 -13.31 -20.96 23.78
CA TYR A 122 -13.17 -22.28 24.43
C TYR A 122 -11.71 -22.65 24.76
N GLN A 123 -10.76 -21.73 24.59
CA GLN A 123 -9.34 -21.99 24.78
C GLN A 123 -8.73 -21.00 25.79
N THR A 124 -8.10 -21.52 26.84
CA THR A 124 -7.45 -20.68 27.89
C THR A 124 -6.12 -20.08 27.43
N ARG A 125 -5.42 -20.71 26.48
CA ARG A 125 -4.21 -20.17 25.85
C ARG A 125 -4.54 -19.59 24.48
N GLY A 126 -4.64 -18.27 24.37
CA GLY A 126 -4.69 -17.59 23.07
C GLY A 126 -3.37 -17.68 22.30
N TYR A 127 -3.41 -17.46 21.01
CA TYR A 127 -2.23 -17.35 20.13
C TYR A 127 -1.92 -15.90 19.80
N LYS A 128 -0.68 -15.62 19.39
CA LYS A 128 -0.29 -14.29 18.92
C LYS A 128 -0.49 -14.22 17.40
N LEU A 129 -1.33 -13.30 16.94
CA LEU A 129 -1.40 -12.92 15.53
C LEU A 129 -0.40 -11.79 15.29
N VAL A 130 0.42 -11.93 14.26
CA VAL A 130 1.31 -10.88 13.77
C VAL A 130 1.01 -10.70 12.30
N GLU A 131 0.64 -9.49 11.92
CA GLU A 131 0.34 -9.11 10.55
C GLU A 131 1.38 -8.10 10.08
N LEU A 132 2.17 -8.51 9.08
CA LEU A 132 3.16 -7.68 8.41
C LEU A 132 2.60 -7.28 7.05
N VAL A 133 2.46 -5.98 6.80
CA VAL A 133 2.01 -5.47 5.51
C VAL A 133 3.08 -4.55 4.93
N ARG A 134 3.50 -4.81 3.70
CA ARG A 134 4.41 -3.94 2.95
C ARG A 134 3.69 -3.32 1.77
N ILE A 135 3.83 -2.01 1.59
CA ILE A 135 3.26 -1.26 0.49
C ILE A 135 4.39 -0.78 -0.40
N TYR A 136 4.33 -1.12 -1.68
CA TYR A 136 5.27 -0.69 -2.71
C TYR A 136 4.55 0.09 -3.79
N GLU A 137 5.27 0.96 -4.48
CA GLU A 137 4.78 1.44 -5.78
C GLU A 137 4.83 0.30 -6.82
N ALA A 138 3.77 0.15 -7.61
CA ALA A 138 3.69 -0.84 -8.68
C ALA A 138 4.86 -0.71 -9.66
N GLY A 139 5.51 -1.83 -9.97
CA GLY A 139 6.72 -1.88 -10.80
C GLY A 139 8.04 -1.82 -10.00
N THR A 140 7.98 -1.57 -8.69
CA THR A 140 9.14 -1.73 -7.80
C THR A 140 9.44 -3.21 -7.59
N GLN A 141 10.72 -3.58 -7.71
CA GLN A 141 11.16 -4.96 -7.43
C GLN A 141 11.12 -5.24 -5.92
N ARG A 142 10.56 -6.40 -5.54
CA ARG A 142 10.50 -6.84 -4.14
C ARG A 142 11.90 -6.81 -3.51
N ARG A 143 12.00 -6.27 -2.30
CA ARG A 143 13.23 -6.35 -1.49
C ARG A 143 13.08 -7.53 -0.52
N SER A 144 13.92 -8.54 -0.72
CA SER A 144 13.98 -9.76 0.12
C SER A 144 14.59 -9.49 1.48
#